data_AF-A0A523V2P9-F1
#
_entry.id   AF-A0A523V2P9-F1
#
_cell.length_a   1.000
_cell.length_b   1.000
_cell.length_c   1.000
_cell.angle_alpha   90.00
_cell.angle_beta   90.00
_cell.angle_gamma   90.00
#
_symmetry.space_group_name_H-M   'P 1'
#
loop_
_entity.id
_entity.type
_entity.pdbx_description
1 polymer ?
#
loop_
_entity_poly.entity_id
_entity_poly.type
_entity_poly.pdbx_seq_one_letter_code
_entity_poly.pdbx_strand_id
1 'polypeptide(L)'
;IIIDALDAGQDPGKVIRIKEEDIEQYINEGILSLSLHDLNLADILKLSRALKLKTDITIIGIKPLNIELGEGLSPEIEEKIPEIISLIDKTLKKYINNK
;
A
#
# COMPACT_ATOMS: atom_id res chain seq x y z
N ILE A 1 -7.82 -4.81 2.21
CA ILE A 1 -7.17 -3.53 1.85
C ILE A 1 -6.09 -3.29 2.89
N ILE A 2 -4.85 -3.07 2.46
CA ILE A 2 -3.71 -2.73 3.31
C ILE A 2 -3.34 -1.28 3.00
N ILE A 3 -3.04 -0.48 4.01
CA ILE A 3 -2.62 0.93 3.84
C ILE A 3 -1.26 1.04 4.51
N ASP A 4 -0.27 1.55 3.79
CA ASP A 4 1.09 1.66 4.30
C ASP A 4 1.85 2.86 3.74
N ALA A 5 2.86 3.31 4.48
CA ALA A 5 3.86 4.23 3.97
C ALA A 5 4.83 3.43 3.09
N LEU A 6 4.84 3.71 1.79
CA LEU A 6 5.72 2.99 0.86
C LEU A 6 6.24 3.94 -0.20
N ASP A 7 7.47 3.72 -0.60
CA ASP A 7 8.04 4.29 -1.81
C ASP A 7 7.96 3.23 -2.90
N ALA A 8 7.34 3.58 -4.03
CA ALA A 8 7.32 2.81 -5.27
C ALA A 8 7.75 3.68 -6.46
N GLY A 9 8.64 4.65 -6.21
CA GLY A 9 9.13 5.59 -7.23
C GLY A 9 8.17 6.73 -7.56
N GLN A 10 7.04 6.84 -6.86
CA GLN A 10 6.11 7.97 -7.00
C GLN A 10 6.65 9.25 -6.36
N ASP A 11 5.95 10.37 -6.59
CA ASP A 11 6.20 11.65 -5.90
C ASP A 11 5.74 11.59 -4.43
N PRO A 12 6.38 12.32 -3.51
CA PRO A 12 5.90 12.46 -2.12
C PRO A 12 4.43 12.88 -2.03
N GLY A 13 3.69 12.27 -1.10
CA GLY A 13 2.25 12.50 -0.91
C GLY A 13 1.35 11.91 -1.99
N LYS A 14 1.92 11.33 -3.06
CA LYS A 14 1.15 10.63 -4.09
C LYS A 14 0.69 9.28 -3.56
N VAL A 15 -0.60 9.04 -3.71
CA VAL A 15 -1.23 7.78 -3.34
C VAL A 15 -1.22 6.85 -4.54
N ILE A 16 -0.75 5.63 -4.32
CA ILE A 16 -0.76 4.57 -5.34
C ILE A 16 -1.62 3.41 -4.87
N ARG A 17 -2.08 2.61 -5.84
CA ARG A 17 -2.87 1.41 -5.59
C ARG A 17 -2.22 0.23 -6.30
N ILE A 18 -1.78 -0.75 -5.52
CA ILE A 18 -1.19 -1.98 -6.04
C ILE A 18 -2.16 -3.12 -5.77
N LYS A 19 -2.53 -3.87 -6.82
CA LYS A 19 -3.34 -5.08 -6.66
C LYS A 19 -2.45 -6.29 -6.46
N GLU A 20 -2.99 -7.35 -5.88
CA GLU A 20 -2.29 -8.63 -5.67
C GLU A 20 -1.53 -9.14 -6.91
N GLU A 21 -2.15 -9.05 -8.09
CA GLU A 21 -1.56 -9.49 -9.36
C GLU A 21 -0.27 -8.75 -9.72
N ASP A 22 -0.16 -7.48 -9.33
CA ASP A 22 0.97 -6.61 -9.68
C ASP A 22 2.10 -6.66 -8.63
N ILE A 23 1.83 -7.13 -7.40
CA ILE A 23 2.78 -7.04 -6.27
C ILE A 23 4.14 -7.68 -6.60
N GLU A 24 4.16 -8.84 -7.25
CA GLU A 24 5.42 -9.51 -7.60
C GLU A 24 6.28 -8.70 -8.56
N GLN A 25 5.67 -7.98 -9.51
CA GLN A 25 6.39 -7.12 -10.42
C GLN A 25 7.10 -5.98 -9.65
N TYR A 26 6.37 -5.29 -8.78
CA TYR A 26 6.92 -4.20 -7.96
C TYR A 26 8.04 -4.65 -7.01
N ILE A 27 7.95 -5.89 -6.49
CA ILE A 27 9.02 -6.50 -5.68
C ILE A 27 10.25 -6.78 -6.55
N ASN A 28 10.07 -7.43 -7.71
CA ASN A 28 11.17 -7.81 -8.60
C ASN A 28 11.91 -6.60 -9.18
N GLU A 29 11.21 -5.49 -9.41
CA GLU A 29 11.80 -4.24 -9.92
C GLU A 29 12.57 -3.47 -8.83
N GLY A 30 12.58 -3.96 -7.57
CA GLY A 30 13.21 -3.26 -6.44
C GLY A 30 12.54 -1.94 -6.10
N ILE A 31 11.36 -1.71 -6.67
CA ILE A 31 10.59 -0.47 -6.55
C ILE A 31 9.89 -0.44 -5.19
N LEU A 32 9.43 -1.59 -4.69
CA LEU A 32 8.73 -1.69 -3.41
C LEU A 32 9.70 -2.03 -2.26
N SER A 33 10.04 -1.02 -1.46
CA SER A 33 10.74 -1.18 -0.17
C SER A 33 9.69 -1.27 0.94
N LEU A 34 9.24 -2.49 1.27
CA LEU A 34 8.25 -2.79 2.32
C LEU A 34 8.84 -2.72 3.75
N SER A 35 9.38 -1.58 4.19
CA SER A 35 10.00 -1.45 5.54
C SER A 35 9.01 -0.81 6.53
N LEU A 36 8.69 -1.33 7.73
CA LEU A 36 9.57 -1.79 8.84
C LEU A 36 9.12 -3.09 9.59
N HIS A 37 8.34 -3.99 8.97
CA HIS A 37 8.07 -5.35 9.53
C HIS A 37 8.50 -6.45 8.54
N ASP A 38 9.64 -6.22 7.88
CA ASP A 38 10.21 -6.78 6.63
C ASP A 38 10.11 -8.30 6.33
N LEU A 39 9.49 -9.12 7.16
CA LEU A 39 9.30 -10.57 6.95
C LEU A 39 7.85 -11.02 6.68
N ASN A 40 6.83 -10.15 6.80
CA ASN A 40 5.45 -10.68 6.88
C ASN A 40 4.63 -10.62 5.58
N LEU A 41 4.57 -9.49 4.86
CA LEU A 41 3.57 -9.36 3.79
C LEU A 41 3.90 -10.18 2.53
N ALA A 42 5.13 -10.11 2.03
CA ALA A 42 5.54 -10.85 0.84
C ALA A 42 5.43 -12.38 1.08
N ASP A 43 5.78 -12.84 2.28
CA ASP A 43 5.72 -14.26 2.64
C ASP A 43 4.28 -14.72 2.90
N ILE A 44 3.40 -13.89 3.48
CA ILE A 44 1.95 -14.16 3.55
C ILE A 44 1.34 -14.28 2.15
N LEU A 45 1.73 -13.43 1.20
CA LEU A 45 1.23 -13.49 -0.17
C LEU A 45 1.72 -14.76 -0.89
N LYS A 46 2.99 -15.12 -0.74
CA LYS A 46 3.53 -16.38 -1.26
C LYS A 46 2.81 -17.59 -0.66
N LEU A 47 2.57 -17.58 0.66
CA LEU A 47 1.85 -18.65 1.35
C LEU A 47 0.40 -18.75 0.87
N SER A 48 -0.30 -17.62 0.74
CA SER A 48 -1.67 -17.58 0.20
C SER A 48 -1.76 -18.25 -1.17
N ARG A 49 -0.82 -17.92 -2.06
CA ARG A 49 -0.71 -18.52 -3.41
C ARG A 49 -0.41 -20.00 -3.36
N ALA A 50 0.55 -20.41 -2.53
CA ALA A 50 0.91 -21.83 -2.34
C ALA A 50 -0.28 -22.66 -1.84
N LEU A 51 -1.10 -22.07 -0.96
CA LEU A 51 -2.33 -22.67 -0.43
C LEU A 51 -3.54 -22.52 -1.37
N LYS A 52 -3.38 -21.86 -2.53
CA LYS A 52 -4.45 -21.55 -3.50
C LYS A 52 -5.65 -20.85 -2.86
N LEU A 53 -5.40 -20.01 -1.87
CA LEU A 53 -6.45 -19.21 -1.26
C LEU A 53 -6.90 -18.15 -2.26
N LYS A 54 -8.21 -17.92 -2.34
CA LYS A 54 -8.76 -16.81 -3.11
C LYS A 54 -8.62 -15.55 -2.27
N THR A 55 -7.51 -14.85 -2.42
CA THR A 55 -7.30 -13.52 -1.85
C THR A 55 -7.71 -12.44 -2.85
N ASP A 56 -8.25 -11.34 -2.33
CA ASP A 56 -8.47 -10.12 -3.09
C ASP A 56 -7.85 -9.00 -2.27
N ILE A 57 -6.56 -8.78 -2.51
CA ILE A 57 -5.74 -7.83 -1.76
C ILE A 57 -5.44 -6.62 -2.63
N THR A 58 -5.72 -5.45 -2.08
CA THR A 58 -5.28 -4.16 -2.60
C THR A 58 -4.44 -3.48 -1.54
N ILE A 59 -3.23 -3.07 -1.91
CA ILE A 59 -2.34 -2.21 -1.13
C ILE A 59 -2.54 -0.77 -1.60
N ILE A 60 -2.75 0.14 -0.64
CA ILE A 60 -2.79 1.58 -0.85
C ILE A 60 -1.52 2.15 -0.24
N GLY A 61 -0.64 2.66 -1.09
CA GLY A 61 0.65 3.19 -0.71
C GLY A 61 0.69 4.69 -0.72
N ILE A 62 1.25 5.31 0.30
CA ILE A 62 1.52 6.75 0.32
C ILE A 62 3.02 6.95 0.47
N LYS A 63 3.64 7.73 -0.41
CA LYS A 63 5.05 8.09 -0.22
C LYS A 63 5.16 9.16 0.85
N PRO A 64 5.85 8.91 1.97
CA PRO A 64 6.15 9.95 2.94
C PRO A 64 7.10 10.98 2.32
N LEU A 65 7.00 12.24 2.74
CA LEU A 65 7.96 13.27 2.34
C LEU A 65 9.28 13.15 3.10
N ASN A 66 9.19 12.85 4.40
CA ASN A 66 10.31 12.71 5.30
C ASN A 66 10.03 11.54 6.26
N ILE A 67 11.08 10.78 6.60
CA ILE A 67 11.05 9.64 7.52
C ILE A 67 11.97 9.89 8.74
N GLU A 68 12.38 11.14 8.94
CA GLU A 68 13.14 11.57 10.11
C GLU A 68 12.36 11.30 11.41
N LEU A 69 13.11 11.10 12.49
CA LEU A 69 12.55 10.92 13.82
C LEU A 69 11.78 12.17 14.23
N GLY A 70 10.48 12.01 14.43
CA GLY A 70 9.56 13.08 14.82
C GLY A 70 8.20 12.52 15.21
N GLU A 71 7.31 13.38 15.69
CA GLU A 71 5.94 13.03 16.02
C GLU A 71 4.97 13.60 14.98
N GLY A 72 4.05 12.76 14.52
CA GLY A 72 2.99 13.17 13.59
C GLY A 72 3.34 13.03 12.11
N LEU A 73 2.47 13.57 11.27
CA LEU A 73 2.62 13.61 9.82
C LEU A 73 3.30 14.91 9.42
N SER A 74 4.00 14.92 8.28
CA SER A 74 4.42 16.20 7.70
C SER A 74 3.17 16.97 7.22
N PRO A 75 3.18 18.32 7.25
CA PRO A 75 2.04 19.13 6.82
C PRO A 75 1.52 18.75 5.42
N GLU A 76 2.43 18.41 4.52
CA GLU A 76 2.12 18.01 3.15
C GLU A 76 1.35 16.69 3.08
N ILE A 77 1.65 15.73 3.97
CA ILE A 77 0.91 14.47 4.06
C ILE A 77 -0.41 14.67 4.80
N GLU A 78 -0.42 15.53 5.81
CA GLU A 78 -1.63 15.85 6.58
C GLU A 78 -2.71 16.49 5.69
N GLU A 79 -2.34 17.40 4.80
CA GLU A 79 -3.23 17.98 3.78
C GLU A 79 -3.81 16.93 2.80
N LYS A 80 -3.11 15.80 2.63
CA LYS A 80 -3.53 14.70 1.75
C LYS A 80 -4.45 13.69 2.42
N ILE A 81 -4.64 13.75 3.74
CA ILE A 81 -5.50 12.81 4.47
C ILE A 81 -6.93 12.73 3.92
N PRO A 82 -7.63 13.84 3.59
CA PRO A 82 -8.96 13.76 3.00
C PRO A 82 -8.98 13.02 1.65
N GLU A 83 -7.95 13.21 0.82
CA GLU A 83 -7.79 12.54 -0.47
C GLU A 83 -7.56 11.03 -0.28
N ILE A 84 -6.70 10.67 0.67
CA ILE A 84 -6.40 9.28 1.05
C ILE A 84 -7.68 8.57 1.52
N ILE A 85 -8.44 9.19 2.42
CA ILE A 85 -9.71 8.64 2.94
C ILE A 85 -10.70 8.43 1.79
N SER A 86 -10.82 9.39 0.87
CA SER A 86 -11.68 9.28 -0.30
C SER A 86 -11.31 8.08 -1.19
N LEU A 87 -10.01 7.84 -1.39
CA LEU A 87 -9.54 6.71 -2.18
C LEU A 87 -9.80 5.37 -1.49
N ILE A 88 -9.62 5.32 -0.16
CA ILE A 88 -9.92 4.14 0.65
C ILE A 88 -11.41 3.81 0.57
N ASP A 89 -12.29 4.81 0.74
CA ASP A 89 -13.75 4.62 0.65
C ASP A 89 -14.18 4.12 -0.74
N LYS A 90 -13.65 4.73 -1.81
CA LYS A 90 -13.88 4.26 -3.18
C LYS A 90 -13.42 2.81 -3.38
N THR A 91 -12.27 2.44 -2.81
CA THR A 91 -11.74 1.09 -2.90
C THR A 91 -12.62 0.12 -2.13
N LEU A 92 -13.02 0.47 -0.90
CA LEU A 92 -13.91 -0.34 -0.05
C LEU A 92 -15.26 -0.60 -0.71
N LYS A 93 -15.87 0.43 -1.32
CA LYS A 93 -17.14 0.29 -2.06
C LYS A 93 -17.03 -0.72 -3.22
N LYS A 94 -15.90 -0.77 -3.93
CA LYS A 94 -15.67 -1.80 -4.96
C LYS A 94 -15.65 -3.20 -4.38
N TYR A 95 -15.04 -3.39 -3.21
CA TYR A 95 -15.02 -4.69 -2.52
C TYR A 95 -16.40 -5.12 -2.02
N ILE A 96 -17.19 -4.18 -1.50
CA ILE A 96 -18.55 -4.45 -1.02
C ILE A 96 -19.48 -4.78 -2.20
N ASN A 97 -19.38 -4.06 -3.31
CA ASN A 97 -20.27 -4.21 -4.46
C ASN A 97 -19.87 -5.36 -5.42
N ASN A 98 -18.65 -5.91 -5.31
CA ASN A 98 -18.19 -7.09 -6.08
C ASN A 98 -18.39 -8.42 -5.32
N LYS A 99 -19.08 -8.40 -4.17
CA LYS A 99 -19.60 -9.59 -3.48
C LYS A 99 -21.04 -9.85 -3.88
#